data_AF-A0ABC8M3P3-F1
#
_entry.id   AF-A0ABC8M3P3-F1
#
_cell.length_a   1.000
_cell.length_b   1.000
_cell.length_c   1.000
_cell.angle_alpha   90.00
_cell.angle_beta   90.00
_cell.angle_gamma   90.00
#
_symmetry.space_group_name_H-M   'P 1'
#
loop_
_entity.id
_entity.type
_entity.pdbx_description
1 polymer ?
#
loop_
_entity_poly.entity_id
_entity_poly.type
_entity_poly.pdbx_seq_one_letter_code
_entity_poly.pdbx_strand_id
1 'polypeptide(L)'
;MCTRLVKEILIEESNVQPVNSPFTTGGHVPDINYIFMGDFVDRGYTSLEVFTILLLLKARYPAHITLLRGNHGSRQLTQVYGFYDECQRKYGNANAWRYCTDVFDYLTISAIIDGTVLCVHGGLSPDVRTINQIRLIDRNCEIPHQGPFCDLMWSDPEDIETWAVSPRGAGWLFGSRVTTEFNHINNLGLVCRAHQLVQEGLKYMFQDKGLVTVWSAPNYCYRCGNVASILSFDDNIVSPHLFPLFSYLNARVFLTNENLSGLCYVFFYRLVSGKCLGSDHVLTDDYQLVTNKGK
;
A
#
# COMPACT_ATOMS: atom_id res chain seq x y z
N MET A 1 21.50 4.53 -10.24
CA MET A 1 21.16 4.13 -11.62
C MET A 1 19.71 3.64 -11.70
N CYS A 2 19.30 2.63 -10.93
CA CYS A 2 17.91 2.12 -10.91
C CYS A 2 16.87 3.19 -10.52
N THR A 3 17.11 3.95 -9.44
CA THR A 3 16.18 5.01 -8.98
C THR A 3 15.92 6.09 -10.05
N ARG A 4 16.94 6.47 -10.83
CA ARG A 4 16.78 7.43 -11.94
C ARG A 4 15.91 6.85 -13.06
N LEU A 5 16.20 5.63 -13.49
CA LEU A 5 15.41 4.95 -14.52
C LEU A 5 13.94 4.80 -14.09
N VAL A 6 13.68 4.41 -12.84
CA VAL A 6 12.31 4.26 -12.35
C VAL A 6 11.60 5.61 -12.27
N LYS A 7 12.29 6.71 -11.93
CA LYS A 7 11.68 8.05 -11.99
C LYS A 7 11.27 8.45 -13.40
N GLU A 8 12.11 8.17 -14.40
CA GLU A 8 11.81 8.39 -15.81
C GLU A 8 10.60 7.56 -16.29
N ILE A 9 10.38 6.37 -15.71
CA ILE A 9 9.16 5.59 -15.97
C ILE A 9 7.96 6.20 -15.26
N LEU A 10 8.09 6.47 -13.95
CA LEU A 10 6.99 6.93 -13.10
C LEU A 10 6.49 8.33 -13.48
N ILE A 11 7.33 9.20 -14.05
CA ILE A 11 6.89 10.54 -14.49
C ILE A 11 5.88 10.50 -15.63
N GLU A 12 5.94 9.45 -16.47
CA GLU A 12 5.02 9.24 -17.59
C GLU A 12 3.71 8.57 -17.16
N GLU A 13 3.62 8.06 -15.92
CA GLU A 13 2.41 7.41 -15.41
C GLU A 13 1.37 8.42 -14.95
N SER A 14 0.09 8.07 -15.10
CA SER A 14 -1.03 8.91 -14.65
C SER A 14 -1.23 8.78 -13.15
N ASN A 15 -1.78 9.81 -12.49
CA ASN A 15 -2.17 9.69 -11.07
C ASN A 15 -3.20 8.59 -10.85
N VAL A 16 -4.03 8.34 -11.88
CA VAL A 16 -4.93 7.19 -11.97
C VAL A 16 -4.39 6.30 -13.08
N GLN A 17 -3.58 5.32 -12.72
CA GLN A 17 -2.92 4.44 -13.68
C GLN A 17 -3.90 3.37 -14.20
N PRO A 18 -4.19 3.32 -15.50
CA PRO A 18 -5.01 2.24 -16.05
C PRO A 18 -4.23 0.93 -16.01
N VAL A 19 -4.88 -0.13 -15.53
CA VAL A 19 -4.34 -1.48 -15.50
C VAL A 19 -5.40 -2.40 -16.10
N ASN A 20 -5.01 -3.24 -17.04
CA ASN A 20 -5.91 -4.26 -17.55
C ASN A 20 -5.78 -5.51 -16.66
N SER A 21 -6.88 -6.17 -16.33
CA SER A 21 -6.76 -7.53 -15.80
C SER A 21 -6.12 -8.43 -16.85
N PRO A 22 -5.26 -9.38 -16.47
CA PRO A 22 -4.67 -10.30 -17.45
C PRO A 22 -5.79 -11.18 -18.06
N PHE A 23 -5.68 -11.49 -19.34
CA PHE A 23 -6.52 -12.48 -20.04
C PHE A 23 -6.14 -13.93 -19.72
N THR A 24 -5.16 -14.16 -18.84
CA THR A 24 -4.62 -15.48 -18.47
C THR A 24 -4.38 -15.58 -16.97
N THR A 25 -4.79 -16.72 -16.40
CA THR A 25 -4.72 -17.06 -14.97
C THR A 25 -3.44 -17.81 -14.62
N GLY A 26 -2.69 -17.35 -13.61
CA GLY A 26 -1.41 -17.98 -13.23
C GLY A 26 -0.21 -17.33 -13.89
N GLY A 27 0.81 -16.96 -13.10
CA GLY A 27 2.02 -16.45 -13.71
C GLY A 27 2.95 -15.62 -12.85
N HIS A 28 4.23 -15.78 -13.15
CA HIS A 28 5.25 -14.82 -12.79
C HIS A 28 5.11 -13.59 -13.68
N VAL A 29 5.65 -12.45 -13.25
CA VAL A 29 5.87 -11.34 -14.17
C VAL A 29 6.77 -11.84 -15.32
N PRO A 30 6.39 -11.69 -16.61
CA PRO A 30 5.43 -10.72 -17.14
C PRO A 30 4.01 -11.25 -17.46
N ASP A 31 3.67 -12.49 -17.14
CA ASP A 31 2.37 -13.09 -17.51
C ASP A 31 1.18 -12.46 -16.78
N ILE A 32 1.46 -11.75 -15.68
CA ILE A 32 0.47 -11.16 -14.78
C ILE A 32 0.84 -9.72 -14.41
N ASN A 33 -0.19 -8.89 -14.26
CA ASN A 33 -0.09 -7.53 -13.75
C ASN A 33 -0.20 -7.50 -12.21
N TYR A 34 0.56 -6.63 -11.57
CA TYR A 34 0.59 -6.46 -10.12
C TYR A 34 0.39 -5.00 -9.78
N ILE A 35 -0.49 -4.72 -8.82
CA ILE A 35 -0.69 -3.39 -8.25
C ILE A 35 -0.26 -3.45 -6.80
N PHE A 36 0.68 -2.62 -6.39
CA PHE A 36 1.10 -2.52 -5.01
C PHE A 36 0.55 -1.24 -4.40
N MET A 37 -0.31 -1.36 -3.39
CA MET A 37 -1.06 -0.24 -2.83
C MET A 37 -0.30 0.56 -1.76
N GLY A 38 1.00 0.78 -1.92
CA GLY A 38 1.79 1.64 -1.02
C GLY A 38 2.26 0.98 0.29
N ASP A 39 2.93 1.76 1.15
CA ASP A 39 3.53 1.34 2.42
C ASP A 39 4.64 0.28 2.30
N PHE A 40 5.62 0.58 1.45
CA PHE A 40 6.77 -0.31 1.22
C PHE A 40 7.85 -0.31 2.27
N VAL A 41 7.81 0.67 3.17
CA VAL A 41 8.89 0.97 4.09
C VAL A 41 8.36 1.21 5.49
N ASP A 42 9.29 1.35 6.44
CA ASP A 42 9.06 1.47 7.89
C ASP A 42 8.60 0.17 8.57
N ARG A 43 8.68 0.17 9.91
CA ARG A 43 8.25 -0.89 10.85
C ARG A 43 9.00 -2.23 10.78
N GLY A 44 9.42 -2.65 9.58
CA GLY A 44 10.27 -3.80 9.35
C GLY A 44 11.77 -3.44 9.36
N TYR A 45 12.62 -4.46 9.31
CA TYR A 45 14.10 -4.31 9.25
C TYR A 45 14.69 -4.38 7.83
N THR A 46 13.86 -4.67 6.83
CA THR A 46 14.26 -4.96 5.45
C THR A 46 13.50 -4.12 4.42
N SER A 47 13.06 -2.92 4.81
CA SER A 47 12.33 -2.00 3.95
C SER A 47 13.12 -1.61 2.70
N LEU A 48 14.44 -1.41 2.84
CA LEU A 48 15.29 -1.04 1.71
C LEU A 48 15.41 -2.16 0.68
N GLU A 49 15.57 -3.41 1.10
CA GLU A 49 15.60 -4.56 0.18
C GLU A 49 14.24 -4.74 -0.50
N VAL A 50 13.14 -4.63 0.25
CA VAL A 50 11.77 -4.73 -0.29
C VAL A 50 11.56 -3.68 -1.37
N PHE A 51 11.80 -2.41 -1.05
CA PHE A 51 11.58 -1.34 -2.02
C PHE A 51 12.53 -1.46 -3.22
N THR A 52 13.79 -1.86 -3.00
CA THR A 52 14.75 -2.07 -4.10
C THR A 52 14.28 -3.17 -5.07
N ILE A 53 13.75 -4.29 -4.57
CA ILE A 53 13.22 -5.36 -5.43
C ILE A 53 12.05 -4.83 -6.28
N LEU A 54 11.15 -4.05 -5.69
CA LEU A 54 10.02 -3.47 -6.40
C LEU A 54 10.45 -2.47 -7.47
N LEU A 55 11.46 -1.65 -7.19
CA LEU A 55 12.05 -0.77 -8.19
C LEU A 55 12.70 -1.54 -9.34
N LEU A 56 13.38 -2.65 -9.05
CA LEU A 56 13.97 -3.50 -10.09
C LEU A 56 12.89 -4.19 -10.94
N LEU A 57 11.81 -4.67 -10.32
CA LEU A 57 10.66 -5.23 -11.03
C LEU A 57 9.97 -4.17 -11.89
N LYS A 58 9.77 -2.96 -11.37
CA LYS A 58 9.22 -1.83 -12.13
C LYS A 58 10.11 -1.44 -13.31
N ALA A 59 11.42 -1.39 -13.12
CA ALA A 59 12.37 -1.10 -14.19
C ALA A 59 12.39 -2.19 -15.27
N ARG A 60 12.25 -3.47 -14.87
CA ARG A 60 12.29 -4.60 -15.79
C ARG A 60 10.98 -4.81 -16.54
N TYR A 61 9.85 -4.58 -15.87
CA TYR A 61 8.49 -4.89 -16.34
C TYR A 61 7.53 -3.72 -16.09
N PRO A 62 7.80 -2.54 -16.69
CA PRO A 62 7.08 -1.30 -16.36
C PRO A 62 5.58 -1.36 -16.63
N ALA A 63 5.14 -2.15 -17.63
CA ALA A 63 3.73 -2.33 -17.97
C ALA A 63 2.98 -3.29 -17.03
N HIS A 64 3.70 -4.10 -16.24
CA HIS A 64 3.11 -5.16 -15.41
C HIS A 64 3.18 -4.84 -13.91
N ILE A 65 4.00 -3.87 -13.51
CA ILE A 65 4.18 -3.50 -12.11
C ILE A 65 3.67 -2.08 -11.92
N THR A 66 2.57 -1.92 -11.18
CA THR A 66 2.06 -0.62 -10.78
C THR A 66 2.36 -0.40 -9.31
N LEU A 67 3.04 0.71 -8.99
CA LEU A 67 3.40 1.06 -7.61
C LEU A 67 2.61 2.32 -7.21
N LEU A 68 1.67 2.16 -6.29
CA LEU A 68 0.95 3.27 -5.70
C LEU A 68 1.74 3.84 -4.52
N ARG A 69 1.55 5.13 -4.25
CA ARG A 69 2.05 5.77 -3.04
C ARG A 69 1.17 5.37 -1.86
N GLY A 70 1.81 5.09 -0.73
CA GLY A 70 1.14 4.99 0.57
C GLY A 70 1.57 6.12 1.49
N ASN A 71 0.96 6.24 2.66
CA ASN A 71 1.30 7.33 3.58
C ASN A 71 2.75 7.23 4.08
N HIS A 72 3.31 6.02 4.20
CA HIS A 72 4.73 5.81 4.52
C HIS A 72 5.69 6.14 3.35
N GLY A 73 5.18 6.45 2.16
CA GLY A 73 5.93 7.06 1.06
C GLY A 73 6.22 8.56 1.30
N SER A 74 6.64 8.91 2.51
CA SER A 74 6.82 10.27 3.02
C SER A 74 8.16 10.43 3.73
N ARG A 75 8.83 11.56 3.51
CA ARG A 75 10.07 11.91 4.24
C ARG A 75 9.81 12.05 5.73
N GLN A 76 8.68 12.65 6.12
CA GLN A 76 8.34 12.91 7.52
C GLN A 76 8.14 11.61 8.30
N LEU A 77 7.37 10.66 7.75
CA LEU A 77 7.10 9.39 8.42
C LEU A 77 8.36 8.52 8.50
N THR A 78 9.11 8.42 7.40
CA THR A 78 10.28 7.54 7.32
C THR A 78 11.43 7.95 8.23
N GLN A 79 11.49 9.21 8.67
CA GLN A 79 12.42 9.69 9.69
C GLN A 79 12.08 9.18 11.10
N VAL A 80 10.82 8.86 11.37
CA VAL A 80 10.33 8.50 12.71
C VAL A 80 10.04 7.00 12.83
N TYR A 81 9.67 6.34 11.73
CA TYR A 81 9.17 4.97 11.76
C TYR A 81 10.14 3.89 11.25
N GLY A 82 11.39 4.27 11.03
CA GLY A 82 12.54 3.37 11.00
C GLY A 82 13.29 3.26 9.67
N PHE A 83 12.70 3.69 8.55
CA PHE A 83 13.36 3.54 7.24
C PHE A 83 14.62 4.41 7.09
N TYR A 84 14.60 5.64 7.63
CA TYR A 84 15.79 6.50 7.67
C TYR A 84 16.94 5.82 8.43
N ASP A 85 16.64 5.33 9.64
CA ASP A 85 17.62 4.64 10.49
C ASP A 85 18.12 3.34 9.86
N GLU A 86 17.25 2.59 9.17
CA GLU A 86 17.63 1.40 8.41
C GLU A 86 18.67 1.75 7.34
N CYS A 87 18.42 2.77 6.53
CA CYS A 87 19.34 3.22 5.49
C CYS A 87 20.68 3.68 6.09
N GLN A 88 20.62 4.51 7.14
CA GLN A 88 21.81 5.02 7.84
C GLN A 88 22.65 3.87 8.41
N ARG A 89 22.02 2.86 9.02
CA ARG A 89 22.70 1.70 9.60
C ARG A 89 23.36 0.81 8.54
N LYS A 90 22.69 0.60 7.40
CA LYS A 90 23.18 -0.29 6.32
C LYS A 90 24.28 0.35 5.48
N TYR A 91 24.24 1.67 5.25
CA TYR A 91 25.15 2.36 4.32
C TYR A 91 26.07 3.38 5.00
N GLY A 92 25.92 3.63 6.30
CA GLY A 92 26.69 4.64 7.04
C GLY A 92 26.34 6.09 6.67
N ASN A 93 25.34 6.31 5.82
CA ASN A 93 24.89 7.63 5.38
C ASN A 93 23.44 7.59 4.87
N ALA A 94 22.83 8.78 4.72
CA ALA A 94 21.43 8.93 4.34
C ALA A 94 21.17 8.89 2.82
N ASN A 95 22.16 8.61 1.96
CA ASN A 95 21.96 8.72 0.51
C ASN A 95 20.94 7.71 -0.01
N ALA A 96 20.94 6.47 0.50
CA ALA A 96 19.93 5.48 0.12
C ALA A 96 18.50 5.99 0.43
N TRP A 97 18.29 6.54 1.63
CA TRP A 97 17.00 7.14 2.02
C TRP A 97 16.62 8.33 1.13
N ARG A 98 17.57 9.23 0.82
CA ARG A 98 17.34 10.36 -0.10
C ARG A 98 16.90 9.87 -1.47
N TYR A 99 17.62 8.90 -2.05
CA TYR A 99 17.28 8.37 -3.36
C TYR A 99 15.92 7.66 -3.39
N CYS A 100 15.53 6.96 -2.31
CA CYS A 100 14.22 6.33 -2.23
C CYS A 100 13.10 7.36 -2.07
N THR A 101 13.27 8.35 -1.19
CA THR A 101 12.28 9.42 -0.98
C THR A 101 12.09 10.30 -2.22
N ASP A 102 13.14 10.53 -2.99
CA ASP A 102 13.05 11.20 -4.30
C ASP A 102 12.28 10.40 -5.36
N VAL A 103 12.15 9.07 -5.19
CA VAL A 103 11.29 8.22 -6.02
C VAL A 103 9.86 8.24 -5.51
N PHE A 104 9.64 8.35 -4.20
CA PHE A 104 8.30 8.37 -3.61
C PHE A 104 7.42 9.47 -4.19
N ASP A 105 7.99 10.64 -4.50
CA ASP A 105 7.27 11.76 -5.09
C ASP A 105 6.66 11.44 -6.47
N TYR A 106 7.16 10.41 -7.16
CA TYR A 106 6.70 10.04 -8.50
C TYR A 106 5.73 8.86 -8.48
N LEU A 107 5.60 8.16 -7.35
CA LEU A 107 4.67 7.03 -7.20
C LEU A 107 3.23 7.48 -7.49
N THR A 108 2.50 6.67 -8.25
CA THR A 108 1.12 6.95 -8.66
C THR A 108 0.18 7.02 -7.47
N ILE A 109 -0.90 7.81 -7.55
CA ILE A 109 -1.84 7.98 -6.42
C ILE A 109 -2.82 6.81 -6.34
N SER A 110 -3.33 6.38 -7.49
CA SER A 110 -4.31 5.31 -7.62
C SER A 110 -4.13 4.55 -8.92
N ALA A 111 -4.80 3.40 -9.01
CA ALA A 111 -4.94 2.65 -10.25
C ALA A 111 -6.40 2.33 -10.53
N ILE A 112 -6.73 2.09 -11.79
CA ILE A 112 -8.06 1.64 -12.20
C ILE A 112 -7.95 0.36 -13.03
N ILE A 113 -8.56 -0.71 -12.52
CA ILE A 113 -8.59 -2.01 -13.20
C ILE A 113 -9.83 -2.06 -14.09
N ASP A 114 -9.62 -2.29 -15.39
CA ASP A 114 -10.66 -2.43 -16.42
C ASP A 114 -11.76 -1.36 -16.39
N GLY A 115 -11.44 -0.16 -15.89
CA GLY A 115 -12.41 0.93 -15.74
C GLY A 115 -13.44 0.76 -14.61
N THR A 116 -13.40 -0.32 -13.82
CA THR A 116 -14.48 -0.67 -12.87
C THR A 116 -14.02 -0.85 -11.43
N VAL A 117 -12.72 -1.02 -11.17
CA VAL A 117 -12.19 -1.14 -9.80
C VAL A 117 -11.15 -0.07 -9.55
N LEU A 118 -11.39 0.78 -8.55
CA LEU A 118 -10.42 1.79 -8.12
C LEU A 118 -9.53 1.23 -7.01
N CYS A 119 -8.22 1.29 -7.19
CA CYS A 119 -7.23 0.94 -6.17
C CYS A 119 -6.60 2.23 -5.59
N VAL A 120 -6.64 2.40 -4.28
CA VAL A 120 -6.02 3.53 -3.57
C VAL A 120 -5.43 3.05 -2.25
N HIS A 121 -4.37 3.68 -1.73
CA HIS A 121 -3.78 3.24 -0.47
C HIS A 121 -4.71 3.50 0.73
N GLY A 122 -5.01 4.77 0.97
CA GLY A 122 -5.86 5.28 2.04
C GLY A 122 -7.33 5.03 1.71
N GLY A 123 -8.07 6.08 1.39
CA GLY A 123 -9.49 5.96 1.13
C GLY A 123 -10.02 7.12 0.32
N LEU A 124 -11.29 7.45 0.50
CA LEU A 124 -11.94 8.52 -0.24
C LEU A 124 -11.66 9.90 0.40
N SER A 125 -11.89 10.97 -0.37
CA SER A 125 -11.77 12.36 0.08
C SER A 125 -13.08 13.11 -0.16
N PRO A 126 -13.53 13.98 0.77
CA PRO A 126 -14.71 14.83 0.53
C PRO A 126 -14.51 15.81 -0.63
N ASP A 127 -13.26 16.13 -0.98
CA ASP A 127 -12.89 17.01 -2.09
C ASP A 127 -12.78 16.28 -3.44
N VAL A 128 -12.86 14.95 -3.44
CA VAL A 128 -12.76 14.09 -4.63
C VAL A 128 -14.05 13.31 -4.80
N ARG A 129 -14.93 13.80 -5.68
CA ARG A 129 -16.17 13.11 -6.06
C ARG A 129 -16.02 12.25 -7.32
N THR A 130 -15.05 12.58 -8.16
CA THR A 130 -14.80 11.86 -9.41
C THR A 130 -13.35 11.42 -9.55
N ILE A 131 -13.11 10.30 -10.22
CA ILE A 131 -11.77 9.79 -10.53
C ILE A 131 -10.96 10.81 -11.33
N ASN A 132 -11.62 11.60 -12.19
CA ASN A 132 -10.96 12.65 -12.95
C ASN A 132 -10.33 13.74 -12.07
N GLN A 133 -10.88 14.02 -10.89
CA GLN A 133 -10.26 14.96 -9.95
C GLN A 133 -8.93 14.42 -9.41
N ILE A 134 -8.78 13.10 -9.25
CA ILE A 134 -7.50 12.48 -8.84
C ILE A 134 -6.43 12.72 -9.91
N ARG A 135 -6.81 12.70 -11.20
CA ARG A 135 -5.89 12.95 -12.33
C ARG A 135 -5.28 14.36 -12.31
N LEU A 136 -5.92 15.31 -11.63
CA LEU A 136 -5.51 16.72 -11.59
C LEU A 136 -4.60 17.07 -10.40
N ILE A 137 -4.38 16.14 -9.47
CA ILE A 137 -3.53 16.37 -8.30
C ILE A 137 -2.06 16.52 -8.73
N ASP A 138 -1.36 17.53 -8.23
CA ASP A 138 0.10 17.60 -8.38
C ASP A 138 0.76 16.64 -7.39
N ARG A 139 1.14 15.44 -7.87
CA ARG A 139 1.67 14.37 -7.02
C ARG A 139 3.16 14.50 -6.72
N ASN A 140 3.89 15.29 -7.52
CA ASN A 140 5.36 15.38 -7.55
C ASN A 140 5.93 16.23 -6.40
N CYS A 141 5.41 16.00 -5.21
CA CYS A 141 5.75 16.72 -4.00
C CYS A 141 5.68 15.79 -2.78
N GLU A 142 6.14 16.27 -1.62
CA GLU A 142 5.87 15.61 -0.35
C GLU A 142 4.37 15.58 -0.08
N ILE A 143 3.86 14.51 0.54
CA ILE A 143 2.43 14.38 0.88
C ILE A 143 2.03 15.58 1.77
N PRO A 144 1.06 16.41 1.35
CA PRO A 144 0.59 17.53 2.15
C PRO A 144 -0.07 17.07 3.45
N HIS A 145 -0.16 17.95 4.43
CA HIS A 145 -0.84 17.65 5.70
C HIS A 145 -2.37 17.59 5.60
N GLN A 146 -2.95 18.13 4.53
CA GLN A 146 -4.40 18.19 4.31
C GLN A 146 -4.76 18.25 2.82
N GLY A 147 -6.04 18.07 2.51
CA GLY A 147 -6.57 18.14 1.15
C GLY A 147 -6.53 16.79 0.43
N PRO A 148 -6.95 16.75 -0.84
CA PRO A 148 -7.30 15.50 -1.51
C PRO A 148 -6.14 14.51 -1.62
N PHE A 149 -4.90 15.00 -1.79
CA PHE A 149 -3.74 14.11 -1.82
C PHE A 149 -3.47 13.47 -0.46
N CYS A 150 -3.58 14.23 0.64
CA CYS A 150 -3.48 13.70 1.99
C CYS A 150 -4.57 12.66 2.25
N ASP A 151 -5.81 13.01 1.95
CA ASP A 151 -6.98 12.16 2.21
C ASP A 151 -6.88 10.80 1.50
N LEU A 152 -6.49 10.78 0.22
CA LEU A 152 -6.31 9.53 -0.54
C LEU A 152 -5.23 8.62 0.07
N MET A 153 -4.30 9.16 0.87
CA MET A 153 -3.27 8.40 1.57
C MET A 153 -3.66 8.01 3.01
N TRP A 154 -4.57 8.74 3.65
CA TRP A 154 -4.81 8.63 5.10
C TRP A 154 -6.24 8.29 5.52
N SER A 155 -7.22 8.49 4.64
CA SER A 155 -8.62 8.25 4.99
C SER A 155 -8.94 6.79 5.24
N ASP A 156 -9.91 6.54 6.11
CA ASP A 156 -10.28 5.22 6.57
C ASP A 156 -11.79 4.96 6.57
N PRO A 157 -12.23 3.78 6.12
CA PRO A 157 -13.61 3.35 6.29
C PRO A 157 -13.92 3.07 7.76
N GLU A 158 -15.12 3.44 8.21
CA GLU A 158 -15.64 3.18 9.57
C GLU A 158 -17.15 2.89 9.52
N ASP A 159 -17.69 2.26 10.56
CA ASP A 159 -19.14 2.01 10.73
C ASP A 159 -19.92 3.30 11.07
N ILE A 160 -19.88 4.24 10.13
CA ILE A 160 -20.62 5.49 10.11
C ILE A 160 -21.35 5.62 8.77
N GLU A 161 -22.27 6.57 8.67
CA GLU A 161 -23.01 6.77 7.43
C GLU A 161 -22.24 7.65 6.43
N THR A 162 -21.66 8.77 6.90
CA THR A 162 -21.04 9.79 6.04
C THR A 162 -19.58 10.05 6.39
N TRP A 163 -19.18 11.30 6.63
CA TRP A 163 -17.81 11.69 6.92
C TRP A 163 -17.65 12.02 8.41
N ALA A 164 -16.50 11.70 8.98
CA ALA A 164 -16.09 12.17 10.29
C ALA A 164 -14.59 12.48 10.33
N VAL A 165 -14.15 13.27 11.30
CA VAL A 165 -12.74 13.63 11.46
C VAL A 165 -11.93 12.37 11.81
N SER A 166 -10.82 12.16 11.11
CA SER A 166 -9.93 11.04 11.36
C SER A 166 -9.19 11.19 12.70
N PRO A 167 -9.16 10.15 13.55
CA PRO A 167 -8.35 10.15 14.77
C PRO A 167 -6.84 10.09 14.46
N ARG A 168 -6.45 9.84 13.21
CA ARG A 168 -5.04 9.86 12.78
C ARG A 168 -4.43 11.26 12.75
N GLY A 169 -5.26 12.30 12.81
CA GLY A 169 -4.83 13.69 12.62
C GLY A 169 -4.59 14.08 11.16
N ALA A 170 -4.91 13.20 10.22
CA ALA A 170 -4.85 13.39 8.77
C ALA A 170 -5.91 12.51 8.08
N GLY A 171 -6.44 12.97 6.94
CA GLY A 171 -7.54 12.31 6.23
C GLY A 171 -8.86 12.34 6.98
N TRP A 172 -9.80 11.50 6.54
CA TRP A 172 -11.17 11.42 7.06
C TRP A 172 -11.58 9.99 7.38
N LEU A 173 -12.50 9.83 8.33
CA LEU A 173 -13.32 8.64 8.39
C LEU A 173 -14.46 8.75 7.38
N PHE A 174 -14.81 7.65 6.72
CA PHE A 174 -15.91 7.64 5.77
C PHE A 174 -16.76 6.37 5.84
N GLY A 175 -18.05 6.54 5.58
CA GLY A 175 -19.07 5.52 5.74
C GLY A 175 -19.50 4.82 4.46
N SER A 176 -20.51 3.97 4.61
CA SER A 176 -21.12 3.21 3.51
C SER A 176 -21.73 4.13 2.46
N ARG A 177 -22.50 5.17 2.86
CA ARG A 177 -23.16 6.08 1.91
C ARG A 177 -22.16 6.82 1.02
N VAL A 178 -21.02 7.26 1.59
CA VAL A 178 -19.93 7.88 0.83
C VAL A 178 -19.40 6.94 -0.24
N THR A 179 -19.15 5.69 0.14
CA THR A 179 -18.62 4.65 -0.76
C THR A 179 -19.61 4.34 -1.88
N THR A 180 -20.88 4.10 -1.53
CA THR A 180 -21.93 3.79 -2.51
C THR A 180 -22.13 4.94 -3.49
N GLU A 181 -22.16 6.19 -3.03
CA GLU A 181 -22.30 7.38 -3.88
C GLU A 181 -21.10 7.55 -4.81
N PHE A 182 -19.88 7.45 -4.28
CA PHE A 182 -18.66 7.56 -5.09
C PHE A 182 -18.61 6.47 -6.16
N ASN A 183 -18.92 5.22 -5.81
CA ASN A 183 -18.98 4.12 -6.77
C ASN A 183 -20.02 4.36 -7.86
N HIS A 184 -21.21 4.82 -7.47
CA HIS A 184 -22.28 5.12 -8.42
C HIS A 184 -21.90 6.22 -9.42
N ILE A 185 -21.37 7.36 -8.92
CA ILE A 185 -20.95 8.50 -9.76
C ILE A 185 -19.87 8.09 -10.77
N ASN A 186 -18.97 7.20 -10.36
CA ASN A 186 -17.81 6.81 -11.16
C ASN A 186 -17.99 5.49 -11.92
N ASN A 187 -19.18 4.90 -11.87
CA ASN A 187 -19.48 3.58 -12.46
C ASN A 187 -18.48 2.48 -12.01
N LEU A 188 -18.15 2.47 -10.72
CA LEU A 188 -17.26 1.47 -10.12
C LEU A 188 -18.07 0.33 -9.50
N GLY A 189 -17.56 -0.89 -9.65
CA GLY A 189 -18.04 -2.05 -8.90
C GLY A 189 -17.38 -2.19 -7.53
N LEU A 190 -16.16 -1.65 -7.36
CA LEU A 190 -15.37 -1.84 -6.14
C LEU A 190 -14.33 -0.74 -5.95
N VAL A 191 -14.15 -0.32 -4.70
CA VAL A 191 -12.94 0.38 -4.22
C VAL A 191 -12.08 -0.61 -3.43
N CYS A 192 -10.85 -0.81 -3.86
CA CYS A 192 -9.85 -1.63 -3.20
C CYS A 192 -8.82 -0.74 -2.51
N ARG A 193 -8.54 -1.01 -1.23
CA ARG A 193 -7.62 -0.19 -0.44
C ARG A 193 -6.77 -0.96 0.57
N ALA A 194 -5.77 -0.31 1.16
CA ALA A 194 -4.79 -0.91 2.09
C ALA A 194 -4.81 -0.28 3.50
N HIS A 195 -3.67 0.21 4.03
CA HIS A 195 -3.48 1.07 5.22
C HIS A 195 -4.02 0.63 6.62
N GLN A 196 -5.23 0.08 6.74
CA GLN A 196 -5.77 -0.46 7.99
C GLN A 196 -5.45 -1.94 8.11
N LEU A 197 -4.86 -2.30 9.25
CA LEU A 197 -4.66 -3.68 9.64
C LEU A 197 -6.03 -4.38 9.77
N VAL A 198 -6.19 -5.48 9.03
CA VAL A 198 -7.31 -6.41 9.17
C VAL A 198 -6.75 -7.79 9.54
N GLN A 199 -7.35 -8.45 10.53
CA GLN A 199 -6.77 -9.66 11.13
C GLN A 199 -6.72 -10.82 10.14
N GLU A 200 -7.73 -10.91 9.28
CA GLU A 200 -7.89 -11.95 8.26
C GLU A 200 -7.07 -11.65 7.00
N GLY A 201 -6.38 -10.50 6.94
CA GLY A 201 -5.65 -10.04 5.76
C GLY A 201 -6.55 -9.43 4.67
N LEU A 202 -7.86 -9.69 4.68
CA LEU A 202 -8.82 -9.07 3.76
C LEU A 202 -10.19 -8.89 4.43
N LYS A 203 -10.83 -7.75 4.21
CA LYS A 203 -12.16 -7.45 4.78
C LYS A 203 -12.97 -6.54 3.86
N TYR A 204 -14.20 -6.94 3.53
CA TYR A 204 -15.20 -6.01 2.99
C TYR A 204 -15.72 -5.13 4.12
N MET A 205 -15.65 -3.81 3.96
CA MET A 205 -15.91 -2.88 5.06
C MET A 205 -17.40 -2.62 5.29
N PHE A 206 -18.21 -2.80 4.26
CA PHE A 206 -19.65 -2.54 4.28
C PHE A 206 -20.45 -3.73 3.74
N GLN A 207 -21.75 -3.78 4.07
CA GLN A 207 -22.65 -4.87 3.68
C GLN A 207 -22.82 -5.01 2.17
N ASP A 208 -22.82 -3.89 1.44
CA ASP A 208 -22.94 -3.84 -0.02
C ASP A 208 -21.66 -4.29 -0.75
N LYS A 209 -20.58 -4.56 0.00
CA LYS A 209 -19.27 -4.99 -0.50
C LYS A 209 -18.66 -4.02 -1.52
N GLY A 210 -19.07 -2.75 -1.52
CA GLY A 210 -18.55 -1.72 -2.42
C GLY A 210 -17.11 -1.28 -2.11
N LEU A 211 -16.57 -1.68 -0.96
CA LEU A 211 -15.19 -1.41 -0.55
C LEU A 211 -14.55 -2.60 0.17
N VAL A 212 -13.31 -2.89 -0.21
CA VAL A 212 -12.47 -3.94 0.40
C VAL A 212 -11.14 -3.38 0.88
N THR A 213 -10.76 -3.75 2.09
CA THR A 213 -9.43 -3.53 2.67
C THR A 213 -8.60 -4.80 2.51
N VAL A 214 -7.38 -4.65 1.98
CA VAL A 214 -6.41 -5.74 1.77
C VAL A 214 -5.14 -5.41 2.54
N TRP A 215 -4.64 -6.39 3.29
CA TRP A 215 -3.45 -6.28 4.12
C TRP A 215 -2.50 -7.43 3.84
N SER A 216 -1.28 -7.12 3.42
CA SER A 216 -0.33 -8.11 2.89
C SER A 216 0.91 -8.31 3.78
N ALA A 217 0.95 -7.73 4.98
CA ALA A 217 2.04 -7.90 5.93
C ALA A 217 1.64 -8.84 7.09
N PRO A 218 2.08 -10.12 7.09
CA PRO A 218 1.66 -11.08 8.11
C PRO A 218 2.40 -10.84 9.44
N ASN A 219 1.72 -11.11 10.55
CA ASN A 219 2.21 -10.85 11.91
C ASN A 219 2.87 -9.47 12.02
N TYR A 220 2.10 -8.44 11.71
CA TYR A 220 2.57 -7.07 11.63
C TYR A 220 3.29 -6.63 12.91
N CYS A 221 4.39 -5.89 12.74
CA CYS A 221 5.29 -5.47 13.81
C CYS A 221 5.75 -6.60 14.75
N TYR A 222 5.78 -7.85 14.27
CA TYR A 222 6.15 -9.05 15.03
C TYR A 222 5.23 -9.36 16.24
N ARG A 223 4.08 -8.69 16.34
CA ARG A 223 3.21 -8.73 17.52
C ARG A 223 1.72 -8.85 17.22
N CYS A 224 1.26 -8.48 16.03
CA CYS A 224 -0.17 -8.37 15.74
C CYS A 224 -0.85 -9.73 15.45
N GLY A 225 -0.09 -10.76 15.06
CA GLY A 225 -0.64 -12.10 14.81
C GLY A 225 -1.57 -12.24 13.58
N ASN A 226 -1.78 -11.17 12.82
CA ASN A 226 -2.68 -11.16 11.67
C ASN A 226 -2.15 -12.00 10.48
N VAL A 227 -3.08 -12.45 9.65
CA VAL A 227 -2.81 -13.08 8.36
C VAL A 227 -2.55 -12.02 7.29
N ALA A 228 -1.84 -12.39 6.23
CA ALA A 228 -1.68 -11.59 5.02
C ALA A 228 -2.54 -12.14 3.90
N SER A 229 -3.07 -11.25 3.06
CA SER A 229 -3.80 -11.61 1.86
C SER A 229 -3.37 -10.77 0.67
N ILE A 230 -3.74 -11.29 -0.49
CA ILE A 230 -3.74 -10.60 -1.76
C ILE A 230 -5.16 -10.70 -2.33
N LEU A 231 -5.50 -9.78 -3.23
CA LEU A 231 -6.73 -9.82 -3.98
C LEU A 231 -6.42 -10.07 -5.45
N SER A 232 -7.00 -11.14 -6.01
CA SER A 232 -6.89 -11.46 -7.43
C SER A 232 -8.21 -11.16 -8.14
N PHE A 233 -8.10 -10.60 -9.34
CA PHE A 233 -9.20 -10.37 -10.27
C PHE A 233 -9.00 -11.28 -11.47
N ASP A 234 -9.99 -12.14 -11.74
CA ASP A 234 -9.98 -13.11 -12.84
C ASP A 234 -11.39 -13.15 -13.46
N ASP A 235 -11.54 -12.92 -14.78
CA ASP A 235 -12.81 -13.04 -15.53
C ASP A 235 -14.10 -12.66 -14.76
N ASN A 236 -14.07 -11.52 -14.04
CA ASN A 236 -15.15 -10.97 -13.19
C ASN A 236 -15.39 -11.64 -11.83
N ILE A 237 -14.48 -12.48 -11.35
CA ILE A 237 -14.48 -13.13 -10.04
C ILE A 237 -13.41 -12.50 -9.15
N VAL A 238 -13.83 -11.95 -8.02
CA VAL A 238 -12.95 -11.45 -6.96
C VAL A 238 -12.64 -12.61 -6.00
N SER A 239 -11.40 -13.10 -6.01
CA SER A 239 -10.98 -14.22 -5.16
C SER A 239 -9.92 -13.78 -4.14
N PRO A 240 -10.20 -13.88 -2.82
CA PRO A 240 -9.20 -13.64 -1.79
C PRO A 240 -8.28 -14.85 -1.63
N HIS A 241 -6.95 -14.63 -1.67
CA HIS A 241 -5.98 -15.69 -1.36
C HIS A 241 -5.31 -15.40 -0.02
N LEU A 242 -5.57 -16.29 0.94
CA LEU A 242 -5.02 -16.24 2.29
C LEU A 242 -3.65 -16.91 2.32
N PHE A 243 -2.64 -16.24 2.88
CA PHE A 243 -1.34 -16.85 3.17
C PHE A 243 -1.24 -17.14 4.66
N PRO A 244 -1.44 -18.40 5.12
CA PRO A 244 -1.32 -18.73 6.52
C PRO A 244 0.12 -18.50 7.04
N LEU A 245 0.20 -18.14 8.32
CA LEU A 245 1.35 -17.58 9.06
C LEU A 245 2.65 -18.41 9.07
N PHE A 246 2.70 -19.59 8.43
CA PHE A 246 3.84 -20.50 8.49
C PHE A 246 4.07 -21.21 7.15
N SER A 247 4.71 -20.53 6.21
CA SER A 247 5.52 -21.19 5.18
C SER A 247 6.65 -20.27 4.70
N TYR A 248 7.80 -20.42 5.36
CA TYR A 248 9.16 -20.15 4.90
C TYR A 248 9.35 -19.18 3.71
N LEU A 249 9.56 -17.89 4.01
CA LEU A 249 10.01 -16.89 3.04
C LEU A 249 11.50 -16.56 3.26
N ASN A 250 12.35 -17.43 2.71
CA ASN A 250 13.71 -17.04 2.30
C ASN A 250 13.62 -16.43 0.90
N ALA A 251 14.21 -15.25 0.65
CA ALA A 251 14.19 -14.58 -0.67
C ALA A 251 15.04 -15.21 -1.75
N ARG A 252 15.11 -16.54 -1.76
CA ARG A 252 15.65 -17.27 -2.89
C ARG A 252 14.60 -17.74 -3.87
N VAL A 253 13.33 -17.92 -3.49
CA VAL A 253 12.37 -18.61 -4.37
C VAL A 253 10.94 -18.11 -4.15
N PHE A 254 10.55 -17.04 -4.83
CA PHE A 254 9.16 -16.90 -5.32
C PHE A 254 9.13 -16.66 -6.84
N LEU A 255 10.29 -16.69 -7.51
CA LEU A 255 10.43 -16.65 -8.96
C LEU A 255 10.71 -18.04 -9.58
N THR A 256 10.75 -19.13 -8.80
CA THR A 256 11.10 -20.47 -9.31
C THR A 256 10.30 -21.62 -8.67
N ASN A 257 9.07 -21.41 -8.20
CA ASN A 257 8.30 -22.51 -7.59
C ASN A 257 7.28 -23.08 -8.59
N GLU A 258 7.54 -24.30 -9.09
CA GLU A 258 6.81 -24.97 -10.18
C GLU A 258 5.39 -25.48 -9.83
N ASN A 259 4.79 -25.11 -8.70
CA ASN A 259 3.57 -25.80 -8.23
C ASN A 259 2.47 -24.91 -7.63
N LEU A 260 2.32 -23.66 -8.08
CA LEU A 260 1.19 -22.82 -7.66
C LEU A 260 0.52 -22.17 -8.88
N SER A 261 -0.76 -22.49 -9.08
CA SER A 261 -1.64 -22.01 -10.15
C SER A 261 -2.42 -20.75 -9.75
N GLY A 262 -2.66 -19.84 -10.70
CA GLY A 262 -3.31 -18.51 -10.51
C GLY A 262 -2.28 -17.43 -10.12
N LEU A 263 -2.38 -16.13 -10.48
CA LEU A 263 -3.03 -15.11 -9.63
C LEU A 263 -2.46 -13.71 -9.96
N CYS A 264 -3.28 -12.65 -9.95
CA CYS A 264 -2.83 -11.25 -9.85
C CYS A 264 -2.61 -10.90 -8.36
N TYR A 265 -1.46 -10.34 -7.98
CA TYR A 265 -1.16 -10.09 -6.56
C TYR A 265 -0.91 -8.61 -6.23
N VAL A 266 -1.28 -8.23 -5.00
CA VAL A 266 -0.83 -7.01 -4.30
C VAL A 266 0.14 -7.48 -3.21
N PHE A 267 1.46 -7.38 -3.40
CA PHE A 267 2.44 -8.05 -2.52
C PHE A 267 3.10 -7.13 -1.49
N PHE A 268 3.49 -7.71 -0.35
CA PHE A 268 4.62 -7.24 0.47
C PHE A 268 5.52 -8.41 0.88
N TYR A 269 6.83 -8.29 0.61
CA TYR A 269 7.81 -9.35 0.87
C TYR A 269 8.44 -9.19 2.26
N ARG A 270 8.70 -10.30 2.97
CA ARG A 270 9.58 -10.36 4.15
C ARG A 270 10.80 -11.25 3.86
N LEU A 271 11.99 -10.66 3.91
CA LEU A 271 13.25 -11.37 4.09
C LEU A 271 13.47 -11.61 5.59
N VAL A 272 13.44 -12.87 6.03
CA VAL A 272 13.91 -13.24 7.37
C VAL A 272 15.40 -13.58 7.29
N SER A 273 16.28 -12.72 7.83
CA SER A 273 17.60 -13.16 8.29
C SER A 273 17.58 -13.26 9.80
N GLY A 274 17.75 -14.47 10.33
CA GLY A 274 17.40 -14.82 11.72
C GLY A 274 18.46 -14.54 12.78
N LYS A 275 17.99 -14.51 14.03
CA LYS A 275 18.33 -15.45 15.12
C LYS A 275 17.44 -15.10 16.32
N CYS A 276 16.53 -16.01 16.69
CA CYS A 276 15.96 -16.01 18.04
C CYS A 276 17.04 -16.48 19.01
N LEU A 277 17.47 -15.63 19.93
CA LEU A 277 18.06 -16.00 21.21
C LEU A 277 17.82 -14.85 22.19
N GLY A 278 17.09 -15.13 23.28
CA GLY A 278 17.17 -14.36 24.52
C GLY A 278 15.99 -13.43 24.84
N SER A 279 15.08 -13.95 25.66
CA SER A 279 14.50 -13.36 26.88
C SER A 279 14.08 -11.87 26.91
N ASP A 280 12.80 -11.70 27.30
CA ASP A 280 12.27 -10.73 28.25
C ASP A 280 12.50 -9.23 27.96
N HIS A 281 11.44 -8.55 27.52
CA HIS A 281 10.76 -7.52 28.33
C HIS A 281 9.50 -7.04 27.61
N VAL A 282 8.38 -7.12 28.32
CA VAL A 282 7.08 -6.55 27.97
C VAL A 282 7.18 -5.03 28.12
N LEU A 283 6.93 -4.29 27.04
CA LEU A 283 6.56 -2.89 27.10
C LEU A 283 5.19 -2.73 26.42
N THR A 284 4.20 -2.46 27.25
CA THR A 284 2.85 -2.06 26.89
C THR A 284 2.88 -0.60 26.43
N ASP A 285 2.43 -0.32 25.21
CA ASP A 285 2.27 1.04 24.71
C ASP A 285 0.91 1.58 25.16
N ASP A 286 0.90 2.34 26.26
CA ASP A 286 -0.19 3.26 26.59
C ASP A 286 0.02 4.59 25.84
N TYR A 287 -1.02 5.01 25.13
CA TYR A 287 -1.17 6.33 24.53
C TYR A 287 -1.25 7.42 25.61
N GLN A 288 -0.43 8.47 25.53
CA GLN A 288 -0.88 9.86 25.73
C GLN A 288 0.10 10.85 25.07
N LEU A 289 -0.39 11.57 24.06
CA LEU A 289 0.19 12.83 23.61
C LEU A 289 -0.02 13.86 24.73
N VAL A 290 1.04 14.19 25.45
CA VAL A 290 1.08 15.30 26.40
C VAL A 290 0.88 16.60 25.61
N THR A 291 -0.31 17.20 25.75
CA THR A 291 -0.51 18.60 25.40
C THR A 291 -0.14 19.44 26.62
N ASN A 292 0.98 20.14 26.52
CA ASN A 292 1.46 21.04 27.55
C ASN A 292 1.02 22.48 27.20
N LYS A 293 0.05 23.05 27.93
CA LYS A 293 -0.18 24.50 27.99
C LYS A 293 -0.71 24.92 29.37
N GLY A 294 0.23 25.30 30.23
CA GLY A 294 0.25 26.52 31.06
C GLY A 294 -0.92 26.85 31.98
N LYS A 295 -0.65 26.85 33.28
CA LYS A 295 -0.48 28.07 34.10
C LYS A 295 0.37 27.74 35.32
#